data_AF-A0AAW6WKK8-F1
#
_entry.id   AF-A0AAW6WKK8-F1
#
_cell.length_a   1.000
_cell.length_b   1.000
_cell.length_c   1.000
_cell.angle_alpha   90.00
_cell.angle_beta   90.00
_cell.angle_gamma   90.00
#
_symmetry.space_group_name_H-M   'P 1'
#
loop_
_entity.id
_entity.type
_entity.pdbx_description
1 polymer ?
#
loop_
_entity_poly.entity_id
_entity_poly.type
_entity_poly.pdbx_seq_one_letter_code
_entity_poly.pdbx_strand_id
1 'polypeptide(L)'
;MAGLSFMQRRPSGIYEFRRRLPQALAGKPGPEHVKGPLSELINPTTGNFKQYLSVSLRTHDQKLAKRRDLDEARRVTDLFDWGLKLVQNGQPPTGTAHSENLMPSPEEIEAHFLHALLEADERERNEGDIRRYLQTRAERSQWPDLDDARIGEMGMADGHLEQGADMHAELLSDYRRAYAKR
;
A
#
# COMPACT_ATOMS: atom_id res chain seq x y z
N MET A 1 10.86 5.71 15.74
CA MET A 1 11.09 4.57 16.67
C MET A 1 9.76 4.16 17.29
N ALA A 2 9.15 3.09 16.78
CA ALA A 2 7.84 2.62 17.23
C ALA A 2 7.91 2.09 18.68
N GLY A 3 7.20 2.73 19.61
CA GLY A 3 7.08 2.20 20.97
C GLY A 3 6.34 0.85 20.94
N LEU A 4 6.88 -0.16 21.62
CA LEU A 4 6.25 -1.48 21.73
C LEU A 4 4.79 -1.31 22.22
N SER A 5 3.85 -1.76 21.38
CA SER A 5 2.45 -1.95 21.73
C SER A 5 2.24 -3.44 21.96
N PHE A 6 1.54 -3.81 23.03
CA PHE A 6 1.12 -5.19 23.19
C PHE A 6 -0.24 -5.28 23.89
N MET A 7 -1.09 -6.16 23.35
CA MET A 7 -2.36 -6.56 23.94
C MET A 7 -2.10 -7.41 25.19
N GLN A 8 -2.65 -7.01 26.32
CA GLN A 8 -2.49 -7.69 27.61
C GLN A 8 -3.85 -8.22 28.10
N ARG A 9 -3.89 -9.40 28.74
CA ARG A 9 -5.10 -9.92 29.39
C ARG A 9 -5.08 -9.57 30.87
N ARG A 10 -6.12 -8.93 31.37
CA ARG A 10 -6.25 -8.61 32.80
C ARG A 10 -6.64 -9.84 33.63
N PRO A 11 -6.42 -9.83 34.96
CA PRO A 11 -6.93 -10.87 35.85
C PRO A 11 -8.44 -11.09 35.75
N SER A 12 -9.20 -10.03 35.42
CA SER A 12 -10.64 -10.11 35.15
C SER A 12 -11.02 -10.85 33.87
N GLY A 13 -10.04 -11.26 33.06
CA GLY A 13 -10.26 -11.93 31.77
C GLY A 13 -10.45 -10.99 30.59
N ILE A 14 -10.67 -9.69 30.83
CA ILE A 14 -10.83 -8.66 29.80
C ILE A 14 -9.46 -8.28 29.20
N TYR A 15 -9.39 -8.14 27.88
CA TYR A 15 -8.20 -7.65 27.19
C TYR A 15 -8.05 -6.13 27.28
N GLU A 16 -6.81 -5.66 27.35
CA GLU A 16 -6.42 -4.25 27.31
C GLU A 16 -5.33 -4.00 26.25
N PHE A 17 -5.41 -2.83 25.64
CA PHE A 17 -4.35 -2.24 24.84
C PHE A 17 -3.38 -1.53 25.77
N ARG A 18 -2.08 -1.76 25.59
CA ARG A 18 -1.04 -1.05 26.34
C ARG A 18 0.09 -0.63 25.41
N ARG A 19 0.41 0.68 25.44
CA ARG A 19 1.50 1.24 24.63
C ARG A 19 2.29 2.28 25.41
N ARG A 20 3.60 2.25 25.26
CA ARG A 20 4.51 3.25 25.83
C ARG A 20 4.41 4.56 25.05
N LEU A 21 4.34 5.70 25.75
CA LEU A 21 4.38 7.02 25.11
C LEU A 21 5.77 7.27 24.50
N PRO A 22 5.87 8.09 23.43
CA PRO A 22 7.15 8.52 22.88
C PRO A 22 8.01 9.21 23.94
N GLN A 23 9.33 9.01 23.90
CA GLN A 23 10.26 9.61 24.87
C GLN A 23 10.19 11.14 24.92
N ALA A 24 9.79 11.76 23.81
CA ALA A 24 9.60 13.20 23.73
C ALA A 24 8.39 13.71 24.53
N LEU A 25 7.44 12.84 24.92
CA LEU A 25 6.26 13.16 25.72
C LEU A 25 6.33 12.55 27.13
N ALA A 26 6.72 11.28 27.24
CA ALA A 26 6.62 10.49 28.46
C ALA A 26 7.26 11.20 29.68
N GLY A 27 6.46 11.46 30.72
CA GLY A 27 6.91 12.06 31.98
C GLY A 27 7.16 13.57 31.95
N LYS A 28 6.99 14.23 30.80
CA LYS A 28 7.12 15.69 30.69
C LYS A 28 5.87 16.43 31.21
N PRO A 29 5.99 17.72 31.59
CA PRO A 29 4.83 18.52 31.95
C PRO A 29 3.86 18.63 30.76
N GLY A 30 2.59 18.34 31.02
CA GLY A 30 1.51 18.52 30.06
C GLY A 30 1.10 20.00 29.99
N PRO A 31 0.67 20.53 28.84
CA PRO A 31 0.29 21.93 28.75
C PRO A 31 -1.07 22.17 29.44
N GLU A 32 -1.16 23.22 30.27
CA GLU A 32 -2.33 23.47 31.15
C GLU A 32 -3.66 23.71 30.41
N HIS A 33 -3.60 24.18 29.17
CA HIS A 33 -4.75 24.57 28.35
C HIS A 33 -5.38 23.39 27.57
N VAL A 34 -4.87 22.18 27.72
CA VAL A 34 -5.16 21.04 26.83
C VAL A 34 -6.05 20.03 27.54
N LYS A 35 -7.22 20.48 28.00
CA LYS A 35 -8.16 19.64 28.77
C LYS A 35 -9.18 18.86 27.92
N GLY A 36 -9.10 18.95 26.59
CA GLY A 36 -10.00 18.18 25.73
C GLY A 36 -9.42 16.80 25.39
N PRO A 37 -9.05 16.55 24.13
CA PRO A 37 -8.77 15.20 23.60
C PRO A 37 -7.43 14.58 24.02
N LEU A 38 -6.46 15.38 24.48
CA LEU A 38 -5.17 14.87 25.00
C LEU A 38 -5.21 14.56 26.51
N SER A 39 -6.34 14.78 27.18
CA SER A 39 -6.52 14.49 28.60
C SER A 39 -6.23 13.02 28.94
N GLU A 40 -6.48 12.10 28.01
CA GLU A 40 -6.16 10.67 28.17
C GLU A 40 -4.66 10.40 28.36
N LEU A 41 -3.79 11.25 27.80
CA LEU A 41 -2.34 11.13 27.92
C LEU A 41 -1.79 11.75 29.20
N ILE A 42 -2.57 12.60 29.87
CA ILE A 42 -2.11 13.38 31.02
C ILE A 42 -2.57 12.69 32.30
N ASN A 43 -1.69 12.63 33.29
CA ASN A 43 -2.06 12.23 34.63
C ASN A 43 -2.73 13.43 35.33
N PRO A 44 -4.01 13.33 35.73
CA PRO A 44 -4.73 14.44 36.33
C PRO A 44 -4.12 14.89 37.67
N THR A 45 -3.44 14.00 38.40
CA THR A 45 -2.85 14.30 39.71
C THR A 45 -1.54 15.06 39.59
N THR A 46 -0.70 14.72 38.60
CA THR A 46 0.63 15.32 38.45
C THR A 46 0.71 16.37 37.35
N GLY A 47 -0.29 16.46 36.47
CA GLY A 47 -0.27 17.33 35.29
C GLY A 47 0.72 16.89 34.20
N ASN A 48 1.46 15.79 34.41
CA ASN A 48 2.47 15.30 33.48
C ASN A 48 1.89 14.25 32.52
N PHE A 49 2.51 14.11 31.36
CA PHE A 49 2.24 13.00 30.45
C PHE A 49 2.56 11.65 31.11
N LYS A 50 1.66 10.68 30.93
CA LYS A 50 1.82 9.30 31.39
C LYS A 50 3.04 8.65 30.71
N GLN A 51 3.61 7.62 31.33
CA GLN A 51 4.63 6.81 30.67
C GLN A 51 4.03 5.74 29.74
N TYR A 52 2.86 5.22 30.12
CA TYR A 52 2.11 4.22 29.38
C TYR A 52 0.66 4.67 29.26
N LEU A 53 0.07 4.42 28.09
CA LEU A 53 -1.36 4.49 27.88
C LEU A 53 -1.92 3.07 27.92
N SER A 54 -2.90 2.86 28.81
CA SER A 54 -3.61 1.59 28.95
C SER A 54 -5.09 1.83 28.71
N VAL A 55 -5.68 1.13 27.75
CA VAL A 55 -7.10 1.24 27.37
C VAL A 55 -7.75 -0.15 27.38
N SER A 56 -8.90 -0.28 28.03
CA SER A 56 -9.64 -1.56 28.03
C SER A 56 -10.29 -1.82 26.68
N LEU A 57 -10.08 -3.01 26.10
CA LEU A 57 -10.72 -3.44 24.85
C LEU A 57 -12.13 -4.00 25.07
N ARG A 58 -12.60 -4.06 26.33
CA ARG A 58 -13.97 -4.45 26.72
C ARG A 58 -14.44 -5.76 26.09
N THR A 59 -13.56 -6.75 26.02
CA THR A 59 -13.87 -8.08 25.47
C THR A 59 -13.04 -9.16 26.14
N HIS A 60 -13.61 -10.36 26.23
CA HIS A 60 -12.94 -11.59 26.67
C HIS A 60 -12.55 -12.48 25.48
N ASP A 61 -13.05 -12.19 24.28
CA ASP A 61 -12.70 -12.91 23.05
C ASP A 61 -11.41 -12.36 22.46
N GLN A 62 -10.41 -13.22 22.28
CA GLN A 62 -9.10 -12.90 21.74
C GLN A 62 -9.16 -12.44 20.28
N LYS A 63 -10.04 -13.00 19.43
CA LYS A 63 -10.11 -12.62 18.01
C LYS A 63 -10.66 -11.20 17.88
N LEU A 64 -11.72 -10.91 18.61
CA LEU A 64 -12.30 -9.58 18.69
C LEU A 64 -11.32 -8.59 19.31
N ALA A 65 -10.61 -9.00 20.37
CA ALA A 65 -9.58 -8.18 21.02
C ALA A 65 -8.49 -7.75 20.03
N LYS A 66 -7.96 -8.66 19.21
CA LYS A 66 -6.96 -8.32 18.19
C LYS A 66 -7.45 -7.27 17.18
N ARG A 67 -8.71 -7.33 16.76
CA ARG A 67 -9.28 -6.32 15.84
C ARG A 67 -9.34 -4.96 16.52
N ARG A 68 -9.91 -4.90 17.73
CA ARG A 68 -9.98 -3.66 18.52
C ARG A 68 -8.60 -3.12 18.89
N ASP A 69 -7.62 -3.98 19.12
CA ASP A 69 -6.23 -3.60 19.41
C ASP A 69 -5.61 -2.84 18.23
N LEU A 70 -5.87 -3.27 16.99
CA LEU A 70 -5.41 -2.56 15.79
C LEU A 70 -6.11 -1.21 15.62
N ASP A 71 -7.43 -1.14 15.84
CA ASP A 71 -8.19 0.11 15.77
C ASP A 71 -7.68 1.11 16.83
N GLU A 72 -7.44 0.62 18.05
CA GLU A 72 -6.91 1.42 19.15
C GLU A 72 -5.46 1.84 18.90
N ALA A 73 -4.63 0.98 18.31
CA ALA A 73 -3.26 1.31 17.92
C ALA A 73 -3.22 2.48 16.93
N ARG A 74 -4.15 2.54 15.97
CA ARG A 74 -4.29 3.65 15.01
C ARG A 74 -4.67 4.93 15.73
N ARG A 75 -5.77 4.92 16.50
CA ARG A 75 -6.24 6.07 17.29
C ARG A 75 -5.13 6.64 18.18
N VAL A 76 -4.38 5.77 18.86
CA VAL A 76 -3.29 6.18 19.76
C VAL A 76 -2.09 6.73 19.00
N THR A 77 -1.83 6.28 17.77
CA THR A 77 -0.78 6.86 16.91
C THR A 77 -1.13 8.31 16.56
N ASP A 78 -2.34 8.56 16.07
CA ASP A 78 -2.81 9.92 15.74
C ASP A 78 -2.71 10.85 16.97
N LEU A 79 -3.10 10.33 18.13
CA LEU A 79 -3.10 11.05 19.38
C LEU A 79 -1.68 11.34 19.91
N PHE A 80 -0.70 10.45 19.65
CA PHE A 80 0.71 10.72 19.93
C PHE A 80 1.29 11.77 18.98
N ASP A 81 0.99 11.66 17.69
CA ASP A 81 1.45 12.63 16.69
C ASP A 81 0.90 14.03 16.99
N TRP A 82 -0.36 14.09 17.44
CA TRP A 82 -0.94 15.31 17.94
C TRP A 82 -0.18 15.85 19.17
N GLY A 83 0.05 15.03 20.19
CA GLY A 83 0.79 15.44 21.38
C GLY A 83 2.20 15.94 21.04
N LEU A 84 2.88 15.31 20.10
CA LEU A 84 4.20 15.72 19.63
C LEU A 84 4.16 17.08 18.92
N LYS A 85 3.23 17.27 17.98
CA LYS A 85 3.05 18.54 17.28
C LYS A 85 2.75 19.69 18.25
N LEU A 86 1.94 19.42 19.27
CA LEU A 86 1.60 20.41 20.29
C LEU A 86 2.83 20.82 21.12
N VAL A 87 3.64 19.86 21.57
CA VAL A 87 4.86 20.15 22.35
C VAL A 87 5.91 20.86 21.49
N GLN A 88 5.97 20.58 20.19
CA GLN A 88 6.93 21.20 19.27
C GLN A 88 6.51 22.60 18.82
N ASN A 89 5.23 22.81 18.47
CA ASN A 89 4.77 24.02 17.81
C ASN A 89 3.95 24.95 18.72
N GLY A 90 3.65 24.55 19.97
CA GLY A 90 2.92 25.37 20.94
C GLY A 90 1.45 25.63 20.61
N GLN A 91 0.93 25.08 19.50
CA GLN A 91 -0.47 25.21 19.09
C GLN A 91 -1.09 23.83 18.85
N PRO A 92 -2.35 23.61 19.26
CA PRO A 92 -3.08 22.42 18.86
C PRO A 92 -3.31 22.49 17.34
N PRO A 93 -3.00 21.45 16.54
CA PRO A 93 -3.47 21.36 15.17
C PRO A 93 -4.97 21.64 15.11
N THR A 94 -5.32 22.62 14.29
CA THR A 94 -6.68 23.07 14.04
C THR A 94 -7.40 21.97 13.26
N GLY A 95 -8.07 21.09 14.00
CA GLY A 95 -8.78 19.94 13.45
C GLY A 95 -8.14 18.63 13.86
N THR A 96 -9.00 17.69 14.24
CA THR A 96 -8.71 16.26 14.22
C THR A 96 -8.35 15.88 12.79
N ALA A 97 -7.11 16.15 12.39
CA ALA A 97 -6.46 15.37 11.36
C ALA A 97 -6.32 13.98 11.96
N HIS A 98 -7.43 13.22 11.97
CA HIS A 98 -7.33 11.81 11.64
C HIS A 98 -6.31 11.77 10.51
N SER A 99 -5.27 10.97 10.65
CA SER A 99 -4.51 10.60 9.48
C SER A 99 -5.53 9.95 8.56
N GLU A 100 -6.13 10.75 7.68
CA GLU A 100 -6.89 10.25 6.56
C GLU A 100 -5.89 9.33 5.92
N ASN A 101 -6.18 8.04 6.02
CA ASN A 101 -5.37 7.02 5.40
C ASN A 101 -5.30 7.44 3.94
N LEU A 102 -4.22 8.10 3.53
CA LEU A 102 -3.84 8.24 2.13
C LEU A 102 -3.31 6.89 1.66
N MET A 103 -4.04 5.82 2.00
CA MET A 103 -4.05 4.66 1.12
C MET A 103 -4.67 5.20 -0.15
N PRO A 104 -3.93 5.17 -1.27
CA PRO A 104 -4.46 5.67 -2.52
C PRO A 104 -5.77 4.96 -2.81
N SER A 105 -6.73 5.69 -3.37
CA SER A 105 -7.99 5.10 -3.78
C SER A 105 -7.73 3.97 -4.77
N PRO A 106 -8.63 2.97 -4.90
CA PRO A 106 -8.49 1.94 -5.92
C PRO A 106 -8.27 2.52 -7.33
N GLU A 107 -8.91 3.66 -7.63
CA GLU A 107 -8.77 4.39 -8.89
C GLU A 107 -7.36 4.99 -9.06
N GLU A 108 -6.77 5.55 -8.00
CA GLU A 108 -5.40 6.08 -8.02
C GLU A 108 -4.37 4.96 -8.21
N ILE A 109 -4.60 3.79 -7.59
CA ILE A 109 -3.78 2.61 -7.78
C ILE A 109 -3.86 2.14 -9.24
N GLU A 110 -5.07 2.00 -9.77
CA GLU A 110 -5.31 1.58 -11.16
C GLU A 110 -4.66 2.53 -12.16
N ALA A 111 -4.85 3.85 -11.98
CA ALA A 111 -4.26 4.87 -12.84
C ALA A 111 -2.73 4.80 -12.85
N HIS A 112 -2.09 4.60 -11.69
CA HIS A 112 -0.64 4.43 -11.60
C HIS A 112 -0.18 3.19 -12.38
N PHE A 113 -0.86 2.05 -12.24
CA PHE A 113 -0.49 0.83 -12.95
C PHE A 113 -0.68 0.96 -14.47
N LEU A 114 -1.78 1.56 -14.91
CA LEU A 114 -2.02 1.82 -16.33
C LEU A 114 -0.96 2.74 -16.93
N HIS A 115 -0.62 3.83 -16.23
CA HIS A 115 0.43 4.73 -16.67
C HIS A 115 1.78 4.01 -16.81
N ALA A 116 2.18 3.23 -15.78
CA ALA A 116 3.43 2.49 -15.81
C ALA A 116 3.49 1.46 -16.95
N LEU A 117 2.35 0.81 -17.25
CA LEU A 117 2.24 -0.15 -18.35
C LEU A 117 2.36 0.55 -19.72
N LEU A 118 1.64 1.66 -19.92
CA LEU A 118 1.70 2.43 -21.16
C LEU A 118 3.09 3.01 -21.41
N GLU A 119 3.77 3.50 -20.36
CA GLU A 119 5.13 4.01 -20.47
C GLU A 119 6.15 2.90 -20.82
N ALA A 120 5.92 1.66 -20.35
CA ALA A 120 6.73 0.52 -20.74
C ALA A 120 6.50 0.14 -22.21
N ASP A 121 5.25 0.14 -22.66
CA ASP A 121 4.85 -0.12 -24.06
C ASP A 121 5.38 0.97 -25.01
N GLU A 122 5.32 2.25 -24.64
CA GLU A 122 5.94 3.33 -25.41
C GLU A 122 7.46 3.17 -25.53
N ARG A 123 8.14 2.78 -24.44
CA ARG A 123 9.57 2.47 -24.49
C ARG A 123 9.87 1.31 -25.43
N GLU A 124 9.10 0.23 -25.36
CA GLU A 124 9.27 -0.92 -26.28
C GLU A 124 9.03 -0.54 -27.74
N ARG A 125 8.05 0.32 -28.05
CA ARG A 125 7.84 0.82 -29.42
C ARG A 125 9.01 1.67 -29.93
N ASN A 126 9.57 2.51 -29.07
CA ASN A 126 10.65 3.43 -29.45
C ASN A 126 12.01 2.73 -29.56
N GLU A 127 12.32 1.84 -28.61
CA GLU A 127 13.61 1.17 -28.49
C GLU A 127 13.64 -0.20 -29.20
N GLY A 128 12.47 -0.77 -29.49
CA GLY A 128 12.29 -2.10 -30.07
C GLY A 128 12.42 -3.23 -29.04
N ASP A 129 12.00 -4.44 -29.42
CA ASP A 129 12.14 -5.63 -28.56
C ASP A 129 13.62 -5.90 -28.28
N ILE A 130 13.99 -6.01 -27.00
CA ILE A 130 15.33 -6.36 -26.53
C ILE A 130 15.82 -7.67 -27.16
N ARG A 131 14.91 -8.59 -27.51
CA ARG A 131 15.24 -9.83 -28.26
C ARG A 131 15.94 -9.57 -29.58
N ARG A 132 15.78 -8.39 -30.19
CA ARG A 132 16.52 -7.96 -31.38
C ARG A 132 18.04 -7.92 -31.16
N TYR A 133 18.48 -7.70 -29.93
CA TYR A 133 19.89 -7.61 -29.55
C TYR A 133 20.43 -8.90 -28.92
N LEU A 134 19.59 -9.92 -28.71
CA LEU A 134 19.99 -11.17 -28.06
C LEU A 134 20.72 -12.15 -28.99
N GLN A 135 20.76 -11.89 -30.30
CA GLN A 135 21.48 -12.72 -31.25
C GLN A 135 22.32 -11.85 -32.17
N THR A 136 23.62 -12.10 -32.17
CA THR A 136 24.53 -11.51 -33.16
C THR A 136 24.28 -12.12 -34.53
N ARG A 137 24.63 -11.38 -35.59
CA ARG A 137 24.54 -11.88 -36.97
C ARG A 137 25.34 -13.18 -37.18
N ALA A 138 26.45 -13.34 -36.46
CA ALA A 138 27.28 -14.54 -36.50
C ALA A 138 26.57 -15.75 -35.87
N GLU A 139 25.87 -15.57 -34.75
CA GLU A 139 25.08 -16.64 -34.13
C GLU A 139 23.89 -17.04 -34.99
N ARG A 140 23.19 -16.08 -35.61
CA ARG A 140 22.06 -16.37 -36.51
C ARG A 140 22.48 -17.19 -37.73
N SER A 141 23.71 -17.00 -38.23
CA SER A 141 24.24 -17.75 -39.37
C SER A 141 24.44 -19.25 -39.10
N GLN A 142 24.34 -19.69 -37.84
CA GLN A 142 24.40 -21.10 -37.45
C GLN A 142 23.08 -21.85 -37.72
N TRP A 143 22.00 -21.13 -38.03
CA TRP A 143 20.68 -21.70 -38.33
C TRP A 143 20.21 -21.29 -39.73
N PRO A 144 20.74 -21.92 -40.79
CA PRO A 144 20.44 -21.56 -42.18
C PRO A 144 18.98 -21.83 -42.60
N ASP A 145 18.26 -22.65 -41.82
CA ASP A 145 16.86 -23.00 -42.06
C ASP A 145 15.88 -21.90 -41.57
N LEU A 146 16.37 -20.92 -40.80
CA LEU A 146 15.57 -19.78 -40.37
C LEU A 146 15.64 -18.68 -41.44
N ASP A 147 14.48 -18.29 -41.96
CA ASP A 147 14.39 -17.16 -42.87
C ASP A 147 14.99 -15.89 -42.26
N ASP A 148 15.70 -15.12 -43.08
CA ASP A 148 16.17 -13.80 -42.71
C ASP A 148 14.94 -12.92 -42.49
N ALA A 149 14.65 -12.65 -41.21
CA ALA A 149 13.64 -11.69 -40.83
C ALA A 149 14.08 -10.36 -41.44
N ARG A 150 13.34 -9.86 -42.43
CA ARG A 150 13.60 -8.58 -43.08
C ARG A 150 13.30 -7.43 -42.11
N ILE A 151 14.21 -7.24 -41.15
CA ILE A 151 14.11 -6.22 -40.13
C ILE A 151 14.41 -4.87 -40.79
N GLY A 152 13.37 -4.08 -41.08
CA GLY A 152 13.49 -2.72 -41.60
C GLY A 152 12.71 -2.41 -42.88
N GLU A 153 12.05 -3.41 -43.50
CA GLU A 153 11.07 -3.14 -44.53
C GLU A 153 9.74 -2.71 -43.87
N MET A 154 9.16 -1.59 -44.30
CA MET A 154 7.81 -1.20 -43.86
C MET A 154 6.80 -2.13 -44.52
N GLY A 155 6.26 -3.07 -43.75
CA GLY A 155 5.21 -3.98 -44.20
C GLY A 155 5.30 -5.34 -43.53
N MET A 156 4.17 -6.03 -43.44
CA MET A 156 4.15 -7.46 -43.14
C MET A 156 4.69 -8.20 -44.37
N ALA A 157 5.52 -9.24 -44.19
CA ALA A 157 5.96 -10.08 -45.30
C ALA A 157 4.74 -10.71 -46.00
N ASP A 158 4.81 -10.88 -47.32
CA ASP A 158 3.80 -11.61 -48.08
C ASP A 158 3.61 -13.01 -47.46
N GLY A 159 2.37 -13.35 -47.10
CA GLY A 159 2.03 -14.61 -46.40
C GLY A 159 1.96 -14.54 -44.87
N HIS A 160 2.29 -13.42 -44.23
CA HIS A 160 2.19 -13.29 -42.76
C HIS A 160 0.76 -13.49 -42.23
N LEU A 161 -0.26 -13.09 -42.99
CA LEU A 161 -1.67 -13.34 -42.65
C LEU A 161 -2.06 -14.83 -42.75
N GLU A 162 -1.34 -15.61 -43.55
CA GLU A 162 -1.60 -17.04 -43.74
C GLU A 162 -1.05 -17.86 -42.56
N GLN A 163 0.05 -17.40 -41.95
CA GLN A 163 0.77 -18.11 -40.88
C GLN A 163 -0.03 -18.25 -39.57
N GLY A 164 -1.18 -17.58 -39.44
CA GLY A 164 -2.08 -17.67 -38.29
C GLY A 164 -3.56 -17.74 -38.64
N ALA A 165 -3.91 -17.92 -39.93
CA ALA A 165 -5.30 -17.90 -40.38
C ALA A 165 -6.16 -18.98 -39.71
N ASP A 166 -5.60 -20.19 -39.55
CA ASP A 166 -6.29 -21.32 -38.92
C ASP A 166 -6.51 -21.08 -37.42
N MET A 167 -5.49 -20.57 -36.73
CA MET A 167 -5.58 -20.23 -35.31
C MET A 167 -6.57 -19.08 -35.06
N HIS A 168 -6.59 -18.07 -35.94
CA HIS A 168 -7.55 -16.97 -35.85
C HIS A 168 -8.99 -17.46 -36.07
N ALA A 169 -9.22 -18.39 -37.00
CA ALA A 169 -10.53 -18.98 -37.23
C ALA A 169 -11.03 -19.78 -36.00
N GLU A 170 -10.14 -20.53 -35.36
CA GLU A 170 -10.44 -21.28 -34.14
C GLU A 170 -10.79 -20.35 -32.96
N LEU A 171 -9.96 -19.33 -32.72
CA LEU A 171 -10.21 -18.32 -31.69
C LEU A 171 -11.50 -17.53 -31.92
N LEU A 172 -11.82 -17.19 -33.18
CA LEU A 172 -13.09 -16.55 -33.54
C LEU A 172 -14.30 -17.45 -33.26
N SER A 173 -14.18 -18.74 -33.53
CA SER A 173 -15.21 -19.73 -33.22
C SER A 173 -15.46 -19.80 -31.70
N ASP A 174 -14.39 -19.88 -30.92
CA ASP A 174 -14.47 -19.94 -29.45
C ASP A 174 -15.06 -18.66 -28.86
N TYR A 175 -14.64 -17.50 -29.36
CA TYR A 175 -15.21 -16.21 -28.96
C TYR A 175 -16.72 -16.14 -29.25
N ARG A 176 -17.16 -16.54 -30.45
CA ARG A 176 -18.58 -16.57 -30.82
C ARG A 176 -19.38 -17.52 -29.92
N ARG A 177 -18.83 -18.69 -29.61
CA ARG A 177 -19.46 -19.68 -28.72
C ARG A 177 -19.57 -19.15 -27.29
N ALA A 178 -18.56 -18.44 -26.78
CA ALA A 178 -18.58 -17.83 -25.46
C ALA A 178 -19.59 -16.68 -25.40
N TYR A 179 -19.64 -15.83 -26.42
CA TYR A 179 -20.57 -14.70 -26.50
C TYR A 179 -22.03 -15.16 -26.60
N ALA A 180 -22.32 -16.22 -27.35
CA ALA A 180 -23.68 -16.78 -27.46
C ALA A 180 -24.21 -17.42 -26.16
N LYS A 181 -23.35 -17.68 -25.17
CA LYS A 181 -23.74 -18.19 -23.84
C LYS A 181 -24.07 -17.09 -22.83
N ARG A 182 -23.92 -15.83 -23.23
CA ARG A 182 -24.21 -14.65 -22.41
C ARG A 182 -25.61 -14.13 -22.70
#